data_AF-A0A936G5F6-F1
#
_entry.id   AF-A0A936G5F6-F1
#
_cell.length_a   1.000
_cell.length_b   1.000
_cell.length_c   1.000
_cell.angle_alpha   90.00
_cell.angle_beta   90.00
_cell.angle_gamma   90.00
#
_symmetry.space_group_name_H-M   'P 1'
#
loop_
_entity.id
_entity.type
_entity.pdbx_description
1 polymer ?
#
loop_
_entity_poly.entity_id
_entity_poly.type
_entity_poly.pdbx_seq_one_letter_code
_entity_poly.pdbx_strand_id
1 'polypeptide(L)'
;MLYKIIVFLHVISVFGYLLSHGVSAGVAFALKKERDIQRIRALLDLSAASYPIMFNTLFAFFIFGAIAGFQGHWWKFGWIWVSIVLLVVIVVLMAILGAGIYGEVRRSVGLPYRIRGKPLLEEPAKSDEEIFAILARTNPTLLTVIGYGGFAVITWLMVAKPF
;
A
#
# COMPACT_ATOMS: atom_id res chain seq x y z
N MET A 1 17.05 -18.70 -20.00
CA MET A 1 16.55 -19.19 -18.69
C MET A 1 16.44 -18.06 -17.67
N LEU A 2 17.51 -17.27 -17.47
CA LEU A 2 17.55 -16.18 -16.49
C LEU A 2 16.40 -15.17 -16.60
N TYR A 3 16.08 -14.67 -17.80
CA TYR A 3 14.95 -13.74 -18.00
C TYR A 3 13.61 -14.28 -17.47
N LYS A 4 13.29 -15.55 -17.76
CA LYS A 4 12.04 -16.17 -17.27
C LYS A 4 12.01 -16.26 -15.74
N ILE A 5 13.16 -16.50 -15.10
CA ILE A 5 13.30 -16.51 -13.64
C ILE A 5 13.06 -15.10 -13.09
N ILE A 6 13.64 -14.06 -13.69
CA ILE A 6 13.43 -12.67 -13.25
C ILE A 6 11.96 -12.27 -13.37
N VAL A 7 11.30 -12.61 -14.48
CA VAL A 7 9.87 -12.36 -14.65
C VAL A 7 9.05 -13.12 -13.60
N PHE A 8 9.37 -14.38 -13.33
CA PHE A 8 8.74 -15.15 -12.25
C PHE A 8 8.92 -14.46 -10.89
N LEU A 9 10.13 -14.01 -10.57
CA LEU A 9 10.43 -13.31 -9.31
C LEU A 9 9.68 -11.98 -9.20
N HIS A 10 9.53 -11.24 -10.30
CA HIS A 10 8.69 -10.05 -10.37
C HIS A 10 7.23 -10.41 -10.02
N VAL A 11 6.65 -11.39 -10.72
CA VAL A 11 5.24 -11.79 -10.55
C VAL A 11 4.96 -12.31 -9.14
N ILE A 12 5.79 -13.20 -8.59
CA ILE A 12 5.58 -13.72 -7.23
C ILE A 12 5.72 -12.61 -6.17
N SER A 13 6.59 -11.62 -6.43
CA SER A 13 6.71 -10.45 -5.55
C SER A 13 5.48 -9.55 -5.63
N VAL A 14 4.85 -9.40 -6.81
CA VAL A 14 3.55 -8.70 -6.93
C VAL A 14 2.49 -9.44 -6.10
N PHE A 15 2.41 -10.77 -6.17
CA PHE A 15 1.47 -11.53 -5.34
C PHE A 15 1.74 -11.35 -3.84
N GLY A 16 3.01 -11.42 -3.42
CA GLY A 16 3.40 -11.17 -2.03
C GLY A 16 3.02 -9.76 -1.55
N TYR A 17 3.16 -8.76 -2.43
CA TYR A 17 2.73 -7.40 -2.17
C TYR A 17 1.21 -7.31 -2.02
N LEU A 18 0.45 -7.86 -2.96
CA LEU A 18 -1.02 -7.81 -2.91
C LEU A 18 -1.59 -8.53 -1.69
N LEU A 19 -1.00 -9.64 -1.27
CA LEU A 19 -1.41 -10.35 -0.06
C LEU A 19 -1.14 -9.53 1.22
N SER A 20 0.08 -9.05 1.38
CA SER A 20 0.47 -8.27 2.57
C SER A 20 -0.20 -6.90 2.63
N HIS A 21 -0.23 -6.18 1.51
CA HIS A 21 -0.98 -4.92 1.39
C HIS A 21 -2.49 -5.14 1.58
N GLY A 22 -3.02 -6.26 1.08
CA GLY A 22 -4.41 -6.67 1.22
C GLY A 22 -4.86 -6.80 2.67
N VAL A 23 -3.98 -7.22 3.59
CA VAL A 23 -4.26 -7.20 5.04
C VAL A 23 -4.53 -5.78 5.51
N SER A 24 -3.66 -4.82 5.17
CA SER A 24 -3.83 -3.42 5.56
C SER A 24 -5.09 -2.79 4.95
N ALA A 25 -5.44 -3.15 3.71
CA ALA A 25 -6.66 -2.72 3.05
C ALA A 25 -7.91 -3.33 3.71
N GLY A 26 -7.90 -4.61 4.07
CA GLY A 26 -8.98 -5.27 4.79
C GLY A 26 -9.22 -4.63 6.17
N VAL A 27 -8.14 -4.35 6.91
CA VAL A 27 -8.19 -3.61 8.18
C VAL A 27 -8.83 -2.25 7.99
N ALA A 28 -8.49 -1.52 6.92
CA ALA A 28 -9.07 -0.20 6.64
C ALA A 28 -10.60 -0.23 6.50
N PHE A 29 -11.17 -1.29 5.90
CA PHE A 29 -12.61 -1.49 5.85
C PHE A 29 -13.22 -1.91 7.19
N ALA A 30 -12.53 -2.76 7.95
CA ALA A 30 -12.99 -3.19 9.28
C ALA A 30 -13.04 -2.01 10.25
N LEU A 31 -11.98 -1.21 10.31
CA LEU A 31 -11.86 -0.03 11.17
C LEU A 31 -13.00 0.98 10.98
N LYS A 32 -13.46 1.17 9.74
CA LYS A 32 -14.56 2.11 9.45
C LYS A 32 -15.85 1.76 10.22
N LYS A 33 -16.08 0.47 10.49
CA LYS A 33 -17.29 -0.05 11.13
C LYS A 33 -17.10 -0.37 12.61
N GLU A 34 -15.85 -0.53 13.07
CA GLU A 34 -15.56 -0.93 14.44
C GLU A 34 -15.79 0.20 15.45
N ARG A 35 -16.29 -0.15 16.63
CA ARG A 35 -16.55 0.77 17.74
C ARG A 35 -15.94 0.31 19.06
N ASP A 36 -15.43 -0.91 19.13
CA ASP A 36 -14.64 -1.38 20.26
C ASP A 36 -13.17 -0.90 20.12
N ILE A 37 -12.71 -0.11 21.10
CA ILE A 37 -11.34 0.46 21.11
C ILE A 37 -10.26 -0.63 21.16
N GLN A 38 -10.47 -1.72 21.89
CA GLN A 38 -9.51 -2.83 21.96
C GLN A 38 -9.40 -3.53 20.61
N ARG A 39 -10.53 -3.73 19.92
CA ARG A 39 -10.53 -4.26 18.55
C ARG A 39 -9.89 -3.32 17.55
N ILE A 40 -10.13 -2.00 17.66
CA ILE A 40 -9.46 -0.99 16.82
C ILE A 40 -7.94 -1.11 16.97
N ARG A 41 -7.43 -1.18 18.20
CA ARG A 41 -5.99 -1.34 18.46
C ARG A 41 -5.45 -2.63 17.84
N ALA A 42 -6.12 -3.76 18.06
CA ALA A 42 -5.70 -5.05 17.49
C ALA A 42 -5.68 -5.04 15.95
N LEU A 43 -6.68 -4.43 15.31
CA LEU A 43 -6.73 -4.26 13.86
C LEU A 43 -5.58 -3.39 13.34
N LEU A 44 -5.27 -2.30 14.05
CA LEU A 44 -4.13 -1.45 13.71
C LEU A 44 -2.82 -2.24 13.84
N ASP A 45 -2.60 -2.96 14.92
CA ASP A 45 -1.39 -3.78 15.10
C ASP A 45 -1.23 -4.82 13.99
N LEU A 46 -2.32 -5.50 13.61
CA LEU A 46 -2.33 -6.41 12.46
C LEU A 46 -1.92 -5.70 11.16
N SER A 47 -2.43 -4.48 10.93
CA SER A 47 -2.01 -3.66 9.79
C SER A 47 -0.52 -3.29 9.85
N ALA A 48 0.02 -2.94 11.02
CA ALA A 48 1.45 -2.66 11.18
C ALA A 48 2.32 -3.89 10.91
N ALA A 49 1.90 -5.06 11.39
CA ALA A 49 2.61 -6.31 11.19
C ALA A 49 2.74 -6.68 9.70
N SER A 50 1.83 -6.21 8.84
CA SER A 50 1.90 -6.43 7.39
C SER A 50 2.97 -5.58 6.67
N TYR A 51 3.40 -4.47 7.25
CA TYR A 51 4.24 -3.47 6.57
C TYR A 51 5.61 -4.00 6.12
N PRO A 52 6.38 -4.76 6.93
CA PRO A 52 7.68 -5.25 6.48
C PRO A 52 7.60 -6.10 5.21
N ILE A 53 6.65 -7.03 5.16
CA ILE A 53 6.45 -7.90 3.99
C ILE A 53 5.97 -7.06 2.80
N MET A 54 5.03 -6.14 3.02
CA MET A 54 4.53 -5.23 1.99
C MET A 54 5.65 -4.41 1.36
N PHE A 55 6.49 -3.74 2.16
CA PHE A 55 7.59 -2.93 1.61
C PHE A 55 8.65 -3.79 0.94
N ASN A 56 9.04 -4.92 1.54
CA ASN A 56 10.03 -5.81 0.94
C ASN A 56 9.58 -6.35 -0.43
N THR A 57 8.31 -6.76 -0.53
CA THR A 57 7.73 -7.27 -1.79
C THR A 57 7.49 -6.16 -2.81
N LEU A 58 7.14 -4.94 -2.38
CA LEU A 58 7.08 -3.74 -3.22
C LEU A 58 8.44 -3.46 -3.87
N PHE A 59 9.51 -3.40 -3.08
CA PHE A 59 10.86 -3.18 -3.59
C PHE A 59 11.30 -4.33 -4.50
N ALA A 60 11.02 -5.58 -4.10
CA ALA A 60 11.39 -6.75 -4.89
C ALA A 60 10.73 -6.75 -6.27
N PHE A 61 9.41 -6.55 -6.37
CA PHE A 61 8.77 -6.54 -7.69
C PHE A 61 9.25 -5.37 -8.54
N PHE A 62 9.48 -4.19 -7.93
CA PHE A 62 10.00 -3.05 -8.69
C PHE A 62 11.40 -3.34 -9.26
N ILE A 63 12.31 -3.87 -8.44
CA ILE A 63 13.67 -4.22 -8.85
C ILE A 63 13.67 -5.29 -9.94
N PHE A 64 12.94 -6.39 -9.75
CA PHE A 64 12.86 -7.45 -10.77
C PHE A 64 12.21 -6.95 -12.06
N GLY A 65 11.21 -6.07 -11.96
CA GLY A 65 10.59 -5.41 -13.12
C GLY A 65 11.59 -4.55 -13.89
N ALA A 66 12.42 -3.77 -13.19
CA ALA A 66 13.47 -2.97 -13.81
C ALA A 66 14.51 -3.85 -14.53
N ILE A 67 14.98 -4.93 -13.87
CA ILE A 67 15.92 -5.89 -14.48
C ILE A 67 15.30 -6.51 -15.75
N ALA A 68 14.03 -6.94 -15.69
CA ALA A 68 13.32 -7.46 -16.86
C ALA A 68 13.20 -6.41 -17.98
N GLY A 69 12.98 -5.14 -17.64
CA GLY A 69 12.96 -4.03 -18.60
C GLY A 69 14.28 -3.85 -19.34
N PHE A 70 15.42 -3.97 -18.65
CA PHE A 70 16.74 -3.95 -19.29
C PHE A 70 16.97 -5.16 -20.19
N GLN A 71 16.66 -6.37 -19.70
CA GLN A 71 16.83 -7.61 -20.47
C GLN A 71 15.91 -7.67 -21.71
N GLY A 72 14.72 -7.08 -21.62
CA GLY A 72 13.75 -6.98 -22.71
C GLY A 72 13.96 -5.80 -23.65
N HIS A 73 14.93 -4.91 -23.35
CA HIS A 73 15.15 -3.65 -24.07
C HIS A 73 13.88 -2.78 -24.16
N TRP A 74 13.09 -2.73 -23.08
CA TRP A 74 11.78 -2.08 -23.08
C TRP A 74 11.78 -0.59 -22.77
N TRP A 75 12.89 -0.05 -22.29
CA TRP A 75 13.02 1.36 -21.88
C TRP A 75 12.78 2.39 -22.98
N LYS A 76 12.75 1.96 -24.24
CA LYS A 76 12.40 2.79 -25.40
C LYS A 76 10.90 2.91 -25.66
N PHE A 77 10.08 2.04 -25.07
CA PHE A 77 8.62 2.04 -25.26
C PHE A 77 7.95 2.94 -24.22
N GLY A 78 6.87 3.62 -24.59
CA GLY A 78 6.22 4.54 -23.66
C GLY A 78 5.44 3.80 -22.57
N TRP A 79 4.89 2.61 -22.83
CA TRP A 79 4.05 1.90 -21.86
C TRP A 79 4.79 1.59 -20.55
N ILE A 80 6.11 1.38 -20.58
CA ILE A 80 6.89 1.12 -19.37
C ILE A 80 7.05 2.37 -18.52
N TRP A 81 7.29 3.52 -19.16
CA TRP A 81 7.39 4.81 -18.48
C TRP A 81 6.06 5.21 -17.86
N VAL A 82 4.97 5.07 -18.60
CA VAL A 82 3.61 5.34 -18.08
C VAL A 82 3.32 4.44 -16.88
N SER A 83 3.69 3.16 -16.93
CA SER A 83 3.51 2.24 -15.81
C SER A 83 4.31 2.63 -14.56
N ILE A 84 5.57 3.07 -14.73
CA ILE A 84 6.42 3.51 -13.63
C ILE A 84 5.89 4.82 -13.02
N VAL A 85 5.56 5.81 -13.85
CA VAL A 85 4.99 7.08 -13.39
C VAL A 85 3.68 6.82 -12.66
N LEU A 86 2.81 5.96 -13.20
CA LEU A 86 1.56 5.59 -12.56
C LEU A 86 1.78 4.90 -11.21
N LEU A 87 2.74 3.97 -11.12
CA LEU A 87 3.11 3.33 -9.85
C LEU A 87 3.55 4.37 -8.81
N VAL A 88 4.42 5.31 -9.19
CA VAL A 88 4.88 6.37 -8.29
C VAL A 88 3.72 7.25 -7.82
N VAL A 89 2.83 7.65 -8.75
CA VAL A 89 1.63 8.43 -8.42
C VAL A 89 0.73 7.69 -7.44
N ILE A 90 0.48 6.39 -7.65
CA ILE A 90 -0.31 5.55 -6.74
C ILE A 90 0.32 5.52 -5.34
N VAL A 91 1.63 5.25 -5.25
CA VAL A 91 2.35 5.20 -3.97
C VAL A 91 2.27 6.54 -3.24
N VAL A 92 2.47 7.65 -3.94
CA VAL A 92 2.38 9.00 -3.36
C VAL A 92 0.96 9.31 -2.89
N LEU A 93 -0.05 9.07 -3.72
CA LEU A 93 -1.46 9.30 -3.35
C LEU A 93 -1.87 8.46 -2.14
N MET A 94 -1.47 7.18 -2.11
CA MET A 94 -1.71 6.30 -0.97
C MET A 94 -0.99 6.75 0.31
N ALA A 95 0.24 7.24 0.19
CA ALA A 95 0.98 7.79 1.32
C ALA A 95 0.28 9.03 1.89
N ILE A 96 -0.19 9.94 1.03
CA ILE A 96 -0.86 11.17 1.45
C ILE A 96 -2.25 10.87 2.04
N LEU A 97 -3.08 10.14 1.30
CA LEU A 97 -4.48 9.90 1.64
C LEU A 97 -4.66 8.81 2.72
N GLY A 98 -3.80 7.80 2.71
CA GLY A 98 -3.85 6.68 3.65
C GLY A 98 -3.00 6.93 4.89
N ALA A 99 -1.68 7.09 4.73
CA ALA A 99 -0.77 7.10 5.89
C ALA A 99 -1.04 8.26 6.85
N GLY A 100 -1.51 9.42 6.34
CA GLY A 100 -1.93 10.54 7.18
C GLY A 100 -3.07 10.18 8.12
N ILE A 101 -4.22 9.75 7.57
CA ILE A 101 -5.42 9.52 8.37
C ILE A 101 -5.32 8.28 9.25
N TYR A 102 -4.71 7.19 8.78
CA TYR A 102 -4.51 6.00 9.61
C TYR A 102 -3.40 6.19 10.64
N GLY A 103 -2.45 7.10 10.39
CA GLY A 103 -1.50 7.57 11.40
C GLY A 103 -2.21 8.38 12.50
N GLU A 104 -3.17 9.23 12.14
CA GLU A 104 -4.01 9.97 13.08
C GLU A 104 -4.86 9.03 13.95
N VAL A 105 -5.44 7.97 13.35
CA VAL A 105 -6.19 6.95 14.09
C VAL A 105 -5.29 6.21 15.09
N ARG A 106 -4.06 5.84 14.70
CA ARG A 106 -3.09 5.21 15.63
C ARG A 106 -2.78 6.11 16.81
N ARG A 107 -2.47 7.38 16.52
CA ARG A 107 -2.22 8.39 17.53
C ARG A 107 -3.40 8.53 18.49
N SER A 108 -4.64 8.59 17.97
CA SER A 108 -5.82 8.80 18.81
C SER A 108 -6.12 7.64 19.75
N VAL A 109 -5.72 6.41 19.41
CA VAL A 109 -5.91 5.25 20.30
C VAL A 109 -4.71 4.98 21.22
N GLY A 110 -3.71 5.86 21.20
CA GLY A 110 -2.50 5.73 22.02
C GLY A 110 -1.54 4.64 21.54
N LEU A 111 -1.49 4.37 20.24
CA LEU A 111 -0.49 3.46 19.66
C LEU A 111 0.68 4.24 19.05
N PRO A 112 1.87 3.62 18.94
CA PRO A 112 2.98 4.17 18.18
C PRO A 112 2.54 4.53 16.75
N TYR A 113 2.93 5.73 16.32
CA TYR A 113 2.55 6.25 15.01
C TYR A 113 3.77 6.83 14.30
N ARG A 114 3.61 7.15 13.01
CA ARG A 114 4.68 7.72 12.18
C ARG A 114 4.21 9.01 11.54
N ILE A 115 5.03 10.06 11.63
CA ILE A 115 4.86 11.29 10.84
C ILE A 115 6.02 11.38 9.86
N ARG A 116 5.72 11.47 8.55
CA ARG A 116 6.72 11.55 7.48
C ARG A 116 7.81 10.46 7.60
N GLY A 117 7.41 9.24 7.96
CA GLY A 117 8.30 8.09 8.12
C GLY A 117 9.09 8.04 9.44
N LYS A 118 9.03 9.08 10.29
CA LYS A 118 9.69 9.08 11.60
C LYS A 118 8.80 8.43 12.66
N PRO A 119 9.28 7.41 13.40
CA PRO A 119 8.54 6.86 14.54
C PRO A 119 8.43 7.91 15.64
N LEU A 120 7.23 8.04 16.19
CA LEU A 120 6.93 8.91 17.33
C LEU A 120 6.40 8.06 18.49
N LEU A 121 6.64 8.55 19.70
CA LEU A 121 6.16 7.91 20.92
C LEU A 121 4.64 8.00 21.01
N GLU A 122 4.08 7.06 21.77
CA GLU A 122 2.67 7.03 22.12
C GLU A 122 2.26 8.30 22.86
N GLU A 123 1.06 8.79 22.55
CA GLU A 123 0.40 9.88 23.27
C GLU A 123 -0.81 9.30 24.01
N PRO A 124 -1.32 9.98 25.06
CA PRO A 124 -2.54 9.55 25.72
C PRO A 124 -3.68 9.36 24.71
N ALA A 125 -4.41 8.26 24.86
CA ALA A 125 -5.58 8.00 24.03
C ALA A 125 -6.61 9.13 24.19
N LYS A 126 -7.21 9.50 23.06
CA LYS A 126 -8.31 10.46 23.00
C LYS A 126 -9.60 9.85 23.51
N SER A 127 -10.63 10.68 23.67
CA SER A 127 -11.99 10.20 23.93
C SER A 127 -12.52 9.32 22.81
N ASP A 128 -13.44 8.41 23.13
CA ASP A 128 -14.06 7.50 22.17
C ASP A 128 -14.77 8.28 21.05
N GLU A 129 -15.46 9.37 21.40
CA GLU A 129 -16.12 10.25 20.43
C GLU A 129 -15.15 10.84 19.41
N GLU A 130 -13.98 11.31 19.85
CA GLU A 130 -12.94 11.84 18.96
C GLU A 130 -12.36 10.74 18.05
N ILE A 131 -12.13 9.55 18.60
CA ILE A 131 -11.62 8.39 17.83
C ILE A 131 -12.63 8.03 16.71
N PHE A 132 -13.92 7.96 17.03
CA PHE A 132 -14.95 7.64 16.06
C PHE A 132 -15.13 8.73 15.00
N ALA A 133 -14.98 10.00 15.37
CA ALA A 133 -14.99 11.11 14.43
C ALA A 133 -13.83 11.03 13.40
N ILE A 134 -12.64 10.63 13.84
CA ILE A 134 -11.49 10.39 12.94
C ILE A 134 -11.76 9.20 12.03
N LEU A 135 -12.26 8.08 12.58
CA LEU A 135 -12.60 6.89 11.79
C LEU A 135 -13.66 7.16 10.72
N ALA A 136 -14.64 8.01 11.00
CA ALA A 136 -15.68 8.40 10.05
C ALA A 136 -15.13 9.12 8.80
N ARG A 137 -14.01 9.84 8.94
CA ARG A 137 -13.31 10.51 7.83
C ARG A 137 -12.53 9.54 6.93
N THR A 138 -12.34 8.28 7.33
CA THR A 138 -11.61 7.30 6.51
C THR A 138 -12.39 6.91 5.26
N ASN A 139 -11.67 6.74 4.15
CA ASN A 139 -12.25 6.33 2.87
C ASN A 139 -11.52 5.13 2.28
N PRO A 140 -11.73 3.91 2.84
CA PRO A 140 -11.07 2.70 2.36
C PRO A 140 -11.44 2.39 0.90
N THR A 141 -12.67 2.69 0.46
CA THR A 141 -13.10 2.49 -0.93
C THR A 141 -12.29 3.32 -1.92
N LEU A 142 -12.07 4.62 -1.64
CA LEU A 142 -11.25 5.48 -2.49
C LEU A 142 -9.82 4.94 -2.60
N LEU A 143 -9.22 4.53 -1.48
CA LEU A 143 -7.89 3.94 -1.48
C LEU A 143 -7.87 2.65 -2.31
N THR A 144 -8.85 1.76 -2.15
CA THR A 144 -8.94 0.55 -2.98
C THR A 144 -9.06 0.86 -4.46
N VAL A 145 -9.86 1.85 -4.85
CA VAL A 145 -9.98 2.27 -6.26
C VAL A 145 -8.63 2.77 -6.80
N ILE A 146 -7.91 3.62 -6.04
CA ILE A 146 -6.58 4.11 -6.42
C ILE A 146 -5.59 2.95 -6.55
N GLY A 147 -5.56 2.07 -5.55
CA GLY A 147 -4.59 0.98 -5.47
C GLY A 147 -4.89 -0.11 -6.48
N TYR A 148 -5.99 -0.82 -6.29
CA TYR A 148 -6.37 -1.94 -7.16
C TYR A 148 -6.64 -1.49 -8.59
N GLY A 149 -7.37 -0.39 -8.78
CA GLY A 149 -7.63 0.17 -10.12
C GLY A 149 -6.34 0.60 -10.81
N GLY A 150 -5.42 1.25 -10.08
CA GLY A 150 -4.09 1.60 -10.59
C GLY A 150 -3.26 0.38 -11.00
N PHE A 151 -3.22 -0.67 -10.19
CA PHE A 151 -2.54 -1.93 -10.53
C PHE A 151 -3.18 -2.65 -11.72
N ALA A 152 -4.52 -2.57 -11.87
CA ALA A 152 -5.21 -3.14 -13.04
C ALA A 152 -4.78 -2.44 -14.34
N VAL A 153 -4.68 -1.10 -14.31
CA VAL A 153 -4.18 -0.31 -15.46
C VAL A 153 -2.71 -0.65 -15.75
N ILE A 154 -1.85 -0.73 -14.74
CA ILE A 154 -0.44 -1.13 -14.92
C ILE A 154 -0.36 -2.54 -15.54
N THR A 155 -1.16 -3.49 -15.03
CA THR A 155 -1.19 -4.85 -15.57
C THR A 155 -1.61 -4.86 -17.03
N TRP A 156 -2.63 -4.07 -17.39
CA TRP A 156 -3.05 -3.92 -18.77
C TRP A 156 -1.94 -3.33 -19.67
N LEU A 157 -1.24 -2.29 -19.22
CA LEU A 157 -0.10 -1.71 -19.94
C LEU A 157 1.01 -2.74 -20.20
N MET A 158 1.30 -3.58 -19.20
CA MET A 158 2.34 -4.63 -19.27
C MET A 158 1.97 -5.78 -20.21
N VAL A 159 0.67 -6.08 -20.34
CA VAL A 159 0.15 -7.16 -21.20
C VAL A 159 -0.05 -6.67 -22.64
N ALA A 160 -0.77 -5.56 -22.81
CA ALA A 160 -1.16 -5.05 -24.12
C ALA A 160 0.00 -4.32 -24.85
N LYS A 161 0.92 -3.70 -24.10
CA LYS A 161 2.09 -2.97 -24.62
C LYS A 161 1.76 -2.04 -25.80
N PRO A 162 0.80 -1.12 -25.64
CA PRO A 162 0.18 -0.42 -26.78
C PRO A 162 1.10 0.59 -27.52
N PHE A 163 2.23 1.02 -26.93
CA PHE A 163 3.14 2.02 -27.51
C PHE A 163 4.55 1.98 -26.90
#